data_AF-A0A0B5AX24-F1
#
_entry.id   AF-A0A0B5AX24-F1
#
_cell.length_a   1.000
_cell.length_b   1.000
_cell.length_c   1.000
_cell.angle_alpha   90.00
_cell.angle_beta   90.00
_cell.angle_gamma   90.00
#
_symmetry.space_group_name_H-M   'P 1'
#
loop_
_entity.id
_entity.type
_entity.pdbx_description
1 polymer ?
#
loop_
_entity_poly.entity_id
_entity_poly.type
_entity_poly.pdbx_seq_one_letter_code
_entity_poly.pdbx_strand_id
1 'polypeptide(L)'
;MKKNNSTKVKLPSKIQVGYQKEKSVSSGQLAFVTYKNEKGTLQKKKTFESWRDQGIPAQEFENVPTSGFYLNKKVQGTDDEMWEATEEFFSVFDPRGFEVEVSAKNVVYIIQCTQSILRGELEGEFVYAWTGGSSILLPVNSPEYKTLMKISQLKERNGSVEQDDLKVGSSYLTVTNETWVYLGCFDEYDYEYESISGRLIPNKKDEKKYYFAKQMAETEPFVIFTVGVIYKQLIACLDEELHVELKNILDELERNPMYSPIDHSKTIHEPMSLEHFLNEMTNHGEHNFLASNGKKYKVEINKFYHNEVSFMGEAKEEQHIGLFGFVRTNKVSQINTYKGVKYDVNTLEDVYHILKPMVEYLYLKNGKLYVEKY
;
A
#
# COMPACT_ATOMS: atom_id res chain seq x y z
N MET A 1 15.01 0.37 2.08
CA MET A 1 14.40 -0.46 3.15
C MET A 1 13.26 -1.26 2.53
N LYS A 2 13.35 -2.59 2.56
CA LYS A 2 12.34 -3.47 1.95
C LYS A 2 11.03 -3.31 2.71
N LYS A 3 9.96 -2.96 2.00
CA LYS A 3 8.58 -3.10 2.48
C LYS A 3 8.45 -4.51 3.06
N ASN A 4 8.17 -4.64 4.36
CA ASN A 4 7.65 -5.87 4.92
C ASN A 4 6.25 -6.07 4.31
N ASN A 5 6.21 -6.58 3.09
CA ASN A 5 5.01 -7.21 2.57
C ASN A 5 4.78 -8.41 3.47
N SER A 6 3.90 -8.23 4.48
CA SER A 6 3.22 -9.32 5.15
C SER A 6 2.67 -10.23 4.05
N THR A 7 3.42 -11.28 3.72
CA THR A 7 3.05 -12.17 2.63
C THR A 7 1.99 -13.07 3.23
N LYS A 8 0.72 -12.77 2.94
CA LYS A 8 -0.44 -13.42 3.53
C LYS A 8 -0.36 -14.93 3.37
N VAL A 9 0.04 -15.62 4.43
CA VAL A 9 0.09 -17.09 4.49
C VAL A 9 -1.33 -17.63 4.62
N LYS A 10 -1.69 -18.62 3.80
CA LYS A 10 -2.98 -19.32 3.87
C LYS A 10 -2.77 -20.73 4.40
N LEU A 11 -3.56 -21.13 5.39
CA LEU A 11 -3.53 -22.45 5.99
C LEU A 11 -4.89 -23.14 5.79
N PRO A 12 -5.03 -24.03 4.78
CA PRO A 12 -6.27 -24.78 4.59
C PRO A 12 -6.39 -25.92 5.61
N SER A 13 -7.62 -26.31 5.95
CA SER A 13 -7.89 -27.45 6.84
C SER A 13 -7.63 -28.80 6.18
N LYS A 14 -7.78 -28.89 4.85
CA LYS A 14 -7.54 -30.10 4.06
C LYS A 14 -6.65 -29.82 2.86
N ILE A 15 -5.87 -30.81 2.47
CA ILE A 15 -5.10 -30.82 1.23
C ILE A 15 -5.65 -31.85 0.25
N GLN A 16 -5.48 -31.57 -1.03
CA GLN A 16 -5.73 -32.50 -2.12
C GLN A 16 -4.41 -32.79 -2.83
N VAL A 17 -4.13 -34.07 -3.02
CA VAL A 17 -2.84 -34.57 -3.51
C VAL A 17 -3.06 -35.35 -4.80
N GLY A 18 -2.32 -34.99 -5.83
CA GLY A 18 -2.30 -35.67 -7.13
C GLY A 18 -0.90 -36.21 -7.39
N TYR A 19 -0.81 -37.31 -8.13
CA TYR A 19 0.43 -38.07 -8.26
C TYR A 19 0.89 -38.16 -9.71
N GLN A 20 2.21 -38.24 -9.88
CA GLN A 20 2.86 -38.79 -11.06
C GLN A 20 3.68 -40.02 -10.65
N LYS A 21 3.78 -41.02 -11.54
CA LYS A 21 4.75 -42.10 -11.36
C LYS A 21 6.13 -41.54 -11.70
N GLU A 22 7.01 -41.53 -10.72
CA GLU A 22 8.36 -41.02 -10.90
C GLU A 22 9.36 -42.05 -10.37
N LYS A 23 10.13 -42.66 -11.29
CA LYS A 23 11.11 -43.70 -10.94
C LYS A 23 12.28 -43.12 -10.15
N SER A 24 12.54 -41.81 -10.29
CA SER A 24 13.59 -41.15 -9.55
C SER A 24 13.23 -40.93 -8.08
N VAL A 25 11.98 -41.07 -7.63
CA VAL A 25 11.56 -40.78 -6.26
C VAL A 25 11.49 -42.08 -5.43
N SER A 26 11.89 -42.06 -4.15
CA SER A 26 12.00 -43.29 -3.33
C SER A 26 10.64 -43.91 -2.97
N SER A 27 9.60 -43.08 -2.89
CA SER A 27 8.19 -43.53 -2.80
C SER A 27 7.65 -44.13 -4.11
N GLY A 28 8.32 -43.89 -5.25
CA GLY A 28 7.82 -44.17 -6.59
C GLY A 28 6.68 -43.24 -7.05
N GLN A 29 6.31 -42.25 -6.23
CA GLN A 29 5.21 -41.31 -6.48
C GLN A 29 5.60 -39.89 -6.08
N LEU A 30 5.77 -39.02 -7.09
CA LEU A 30 5.91 -37.58 -6.89
C LEU A 30 4.52 -36.96 -6.78
N ALA A 31 4.34 -36.07 -5.82
CA ALA A 31 3.06 -35.48 -5.51
C ALA A 31 3.02 -33.97 -5.78
N PHE A 32 1.89 -33.52 -6.33
CA PHE A 32 1.49 -32.13 -6.36
C PHE A 32 0.40 -31.89 -5.32
N VAL A 33 0.69 -31.02 -4.36
CA VAL A 33 -0.23 -30.68 -3.27
C VAL A 33 -0.98 -29.39 -3.58
N THR A 34 -2.31 -29.41 -3.43
CA THR A 34 -3.20 -28.24 -3.54
C THR A 34 -4.32 -28.32 -2.47
N TYR A 35 -5.32 -27.45 -2.54
CA TYR A 35 -6.46 -27.46 -1.62
C TYR A 35 -7.73 -26.90 -2.28
N LYS A 36 -8.90 -27.22 -1.71
CA LYS A 36 -10.17 -26.56 -2.02
C LYS A 36 -10.34 -25.37 -1.08
N ASN A 37 -10.71 -24.21 -1.62
CA ASN A 37 -11.04 -23.04 -0.80
C ASN A 37 -12.39 -23.22 -0.08
N GLU A 38 -12.77 -22.26 0.77
CA GLU A 38 -14.05 -22.25 1.50
C GLU A 38 -15.29 -22.38 0.59
N LYS A 39 -15.17 -22.00 -0.70
CA LYS A 39 -16.24 -22.13 -1.71
C LYS A 39 -16.22 -23.49 -2.43
N GLY A 40 -15.43 -24.45 -1.96
CA GLY A 40 -15.25 -25.76 -2.58
C GLY A 40 -14.44 -25.75 -3.90
N THR A 41 -13.85 -24.61 -4.28
CA THR A 41 -13.11 -24.47 -5.54
C THR A 41 -11.66 -24.90 -5.37
N LEU A 42 -11.22 -25.88 -6.16
CA LEU A 42 -9.85 -26.38 -6.20
C LEU A 42 -8.87 -25.31 -6.70
N GLN A 43 -7.88 -24.96 -5.88
CA GLN A 43 -6.84 -24.02 -6.25
C GLN A 43 -5.86 -24.65 -7.26
N LYS A 44 -5.34 -23.84 -8.18
CA LYS A 44 -4.50 -24.32 -9.30
C LYS A 44 -5.12 -25.49 -10.10
N LYS A 45 -6.46 -25.61 -10.17
CA LYS A 45 -7.16 -26.73 -10.82
C LYS A 45 -6.58 -27.10 -12.20
N LYS A 46 -6.38 -26.12 -13.10
CA LYS A 46 -5.82 -26.39 -14.44
C LYS A 46 -4.44 -27.03 -14.37
N THR A 47 -3.54 -26.50 -13.55
CA THR A 47 -2.19 -27.04 -13.35
C THR A 47 -2.24 -28.41 -12.69
N PHE A 48 -3.05 -28.57 -11.64
CA PHE A 48 -3.22 -29.83 -10.93
C PHE A 48 -3.70 -30.95 -11.84
N GLU A 49 -4.74 -30.70 -12.64
CA GLU A 49 -5.29 -31.69 -13.58
C GLU A 49 -4.36 -31.97 -14.75
N SER A 50 -3.62 -30.96 -15.23
CA SER A 50 -2.65 -31.15 -16.31
C SER A 50 -1.39 -31.89 -15.85
N TRP A 51 -1.01 -31.74 -14.57
CA TRP A 51 0.21 -32.31 -14.03
C TRP A 51 -0.01 -33.75 -13.55
N ARG A 52 -1.08 -34.04 -12.81
CA ARG A 52 -1.27 -35.40 -12.26
C ARG A 52 -1.57 -36.42 -13.35
N ASP A 53 -1.13 -37.66 -13.12
CA ASP A 53 -1.59 -38.81 -13.91
C ASP A 53 -3.08 -39.04 -13.61
N GLN A 54 -3.91 -38.85 -14.63
CA GLN A 54 -5.37 -39.01 -14.53
C GLN A 54 -5.79 -40.46 -14.25
N GLY A 55 -4.91 -41.43 -14.52
CA GLY A 55 -5.10 -42.83 -14.15
C GLY A 55 -4.87 -43.13 -12.68
N ILE A 56 -4.29 -42.19 -11.91
CA ILE A 56 -4.10 -42.31 -10.47
C ILE A 56 -5.12 -41.40 -9.76
N PRO A 57 -6.00 -41.96 -8.90
CA PRO A 57 -6.94 -41.16 -8.12
C PRO A 57 -6.21 -40.15 -7.24
N ALA A 58 -6.68 -38.90 -7.27
CA ALA A 58 -6.27 -37.90 -6.29
C ALA A 58 -6.78 -38.28 -4.90
N GLN A 59 -5.98 -38.00 -3.87
CA GLN A 59 -6.32 -38.27 -2.47
C GLN A 59 -6.56 -36.96 -1.73
N GLU A 60 -7.37 -37.01 -0.67
CA GLU A 60 -7.65 -35.88 0.21
C GLU A 60 -7.18 -36.25 1.62
N PHE A 61 -6.42 -35.35 2.26
CA PHE A 61 -5.90 -35.56 3.61
C PHE A 61 -6.22 -34.35 4.49
N GLU A 62 -6.39 -34.60 5.79
CA GLU A 62 -6.46 -33.53 6.79
C GLU A 62 -5.08 -32.85 6.91
N ASN A 63 -5.06 -31.52 6.95
CA ASN A 63 -3.85 -30.72 7.03
C ASN A 63 -3.50 -30.39 8.48
N VAL A 64 -3.35 -31.44 9.28
CA VAL A 64 -3.01 -31.34 10.71
C VAL A 64 -1.49 -31.41 10.91
N PRO A 65 -0.97 -30.87 12.03
CA PRO A 65 0.42 -31.07 12.44
C PRO A 65 0.82 -32.54 12.28
N THR A 66 1.87 -32.76 11.51
CA THR A 66 2.34 -34.10 11.16
C THR A 66 3.86 -34.14 11.26
N SER A 67 4.41 -35.15 11.92
CA SER A 67 5.86 -35.39 12.07
C SER A 67 6.34 -36.54 11.18
N GLY A 68 7.65 -36.64 10.95
CA GLY A 68 8.25 -37.73 10.17
C GLY A 68 8.51 -37.38 8.70
N PHE A 69 8.58 -36.10 8.37
CA PHE A 69 9.02 -35.64 7.07
C PHE A 69 10.52 -35.89 6.90
N TYR A 70 10.94 -36.31 5.70
CA TYR A 70 12.32 -36.68 5.44
C TYR A 70 12.82 -36.08 4.13
N LEU A 71 13.89 -35.30 4.18
CA LEU A 71 14.59 -34.73 3.04
C LEU A 71 15.34 -35.84 2.29
N ASN A 72 14.88 -36.14 1.08
CA ASN A 72 15.50 -37.15 0.24
C ASN A 72 16.68 -36.55 -0.54
N LYS A 73 17.72 -37.34 -0.77
CA LYS A 73 19.01 -36.89 -1.35
C LYS A 73 19.03 -36.80 -2.88
N LYS A 74 17.97 -37.16 -3.58
CA LYS A 74 18.05 -37.26 -5.04
C LYS A 74 18.00 -35.89 -5.70
N VAL A 75 19.22 -35.42 -5.99
CA VAL A 75 19.55 -34.44 -7.03
C VAL A 75 19.15 -35.04 -8.37
N GLN A 76 18.37 -34.32 -9.15
CA GLN A 76 18.04 -34.73 -10.51
C GLN A 76 19.14 -34.22 -11.44
N GLY A 77 20.18 -35.04 -11.64
CA GLY A 77 21.24 -34.78 -12.62
C GLY A 77 22.65 -34.76 -12.05
N THR A 78 23.52 -35.53 -12.70
CA THR A 78 24.97 -35.72 -12.54
C THR A 78 25.43 -36.49 -11.30
N ASP A 79 25.82 -37.75 -11.55
CA ASP A 79 26.52 -38.63 -10.62
C ASP A 79 27.93 -38.14 -10.23
N ASP A 80 28.39 -36.96 -10.69
CA ASP A 80 29.80 -36.56 -10.56
C ASP A 80 30.09 -35.10 -10.13
N GLU A 81 29.11 -34.21 -9.90
CA GLU A 81 29.40 -32.80 -9.56
C GLU A 81 28.55 -32.25 -8.41
N MET A 82 28.79 -32.76 -7.19
CA MET A 82 28.10 -32.37 -5.95
C MET A 82 28.22 -30.88 -5.56
N TRP A 83 29.07 -30.09 -6.23
CA TRP A 83 29.39 -28.70 -5.85
C TRP A 83 28.77 -27.64 -6.76
N GLU A 84 28.14 -28.02 -7.88
CA GLU A 84 27.59 -27.09 -8.89
C GLU A 84 26.06 -27.15 -9.03
N ALA A 85 25.39 -28.04 -8.31
CA ALA A 85 23.95 -28.18 -8.36
C ALA A 85 23.24 -26.94 -7.78
N THR A 86 22.72 -26.10 -8.67
CA THR A 86 21.91 -24.91 -8.36
C THR A 86 20.43 -25.28 -8.18
N GLU A 87 20.14 -26.37 -7.46
CA GLU A 87 18.76 -26.87 -7.38
C GLU A 87 17.85 -25.88 -6.63
N GLU A 88 16.80 -25.43 -7.31
CA GLU A 88 15.78 -24.56 -6.72
C GLU A 88 14.85 -25.33 -5.78
N PHE A 89 14.76 -26.65 -5.90
CA PHE A 89 13.81 -27.53 -5.21
C PHE A 89 14.47 -28.78 -4.63
N PHE A 90 13.97 -29.24 -3.49
CA PHE A 90 14.36 -30.46 -2.81
C PHE A 90 13.16 -31.42 -2.73
N SER A 91 13.41 -32.72 -2.87
CA SER A 91 12.38 -33.74 -2.62
C SER A 91 12.26 -34.03 -1.13
N VAL A 92 11.05 -33.92 -0.59
CA VAL A 92 10.73 -34.26 0.80
C VAL A 92 9.68 -35.35 0.82
N PHE A 93 9.99 -36.46 1.49
CA PHE A 93 9.04 -37.51 1.81
C PHE A 93 8.07 -37.03 2.88
N ASP A 94 6.78 -37.12 2.57
CA ASP A 94 5.67 -36.96 3.49
C ASP A 94 5.33 -38.35 4.08
N PRO A 95 5.20 -38.48 5.42
CA PRO A 95 4.84 -39.74 6.08
C PRO A 95 3.51 -40.35 5.62
N ARG A 96 2.67 -39.62 4.87
CA ARG A 96 1.47 -40.12 4.19
C ARG A 96 1.77 -40.94 2.93
N GLY A 97 3.05 -41.14 2.60
CA GLY A 97 3.49 -42.13 1.60
C GLY A 97 3.82 -41.57 0.23
N PHE A 98 4.13 -40.27 0.13
CA PHE A 98 4.48 -39.62 -1.13
C PHE A 98 5.63 -38.64 -0.96
N GLU A 99 6.25 -38.19 -2.05
CA GLU A 99 7.27 -37.14 -1.99
C GLU A 99 6.75 -35.85 -2.64
N VAL A 100 7.16 -34.71 -2.13
CA VAL A 100 6.80 -33.38 -2.62
C VAL A 100 8.05 -32.54 -2.85
N GLU A 101 8.04 -31.72 -3.90
CA GLU A 101 9.09 -30.72 -4.12
C GLU A 101 8.86 -29.48 -3.24
N VAL A 102 9.87 -29.10 -2.47
CA VAL A 102 9.90 -27.87 -1.67
C VAL A 102 11.07 -27.01 -2.10
N SER A 103 10.86 -25.70 -2.21
CA SER A 103 11.95 -24.81 -2.64
C SER A 103 13.10 -24.76 -1.62
N ALA A 104 14.33 -24.48 -2.08
CA ALA A 104 15.49 -24.25 -1.22
C ALA A 104 15.22 -23.20 -0.13
N LYS A 105 14.50 -22.12 -0.49
CA LYS A 105 14.08 -21.09 0.47
C LYS A 105 13.20 -21.64 1.59
N ASN A 106 12.31 -22.57 1.28
CA ASN A 106 11.45 -23.20 2.28
C ASN A 106 12.28 -24.10 3.21
N VAL A 107 13.24 -24.86 2.68
CA VAL A 107 14.14 -25.70 3.49
C VAL A 107 14.96 -24.85 4.45
N VAL A 108 15.56 -23.75 3.98
CA VAL A 108 16.30 -22.81 4.84
C VAL A 108 15.41 -22.26 5.95
N TYR A 109 14.18 -21.89 5.63
CA TYR A 109 13.22 -21.37 6.60
C TYR A 109 12.78 -22.44 7.62
N ILE A 110 12.60 -23.70 7.20
CA ILE A 110 12.35 -24.82 8.11
C ILE A 110 13.49 -24.93 9.13
N ILE A 111 14.74 -24.95 8.66
CA ILE A 111 15.93 -25.04 9.53
C ILE A 111 15.99 -23.88 10.53
N GLN A 112 15.60 -22.67 10.14
CA GLN A 112 15.56 -21.53 11.05
C GLN A 112 14.50 -21.66 12.16
N CYS A 113 13.44 -22.43 11.91
CA CYS A 113 12.31 -22.60 12.82
C CYS A 113 12.36 -23.91 13.63
N THR A 114 13.19 -24.88 13.23
CA THR A 114 13.32 -26.19 13.87
C THR A 114 14.68 -26.36 14.56
N GLN A 115 14.80 -27.34 15.44
CA GLN A 115 16.02 -27.53 16.24
C GLN A 115 17.14 -28.25 15.48
N SER A 116 16.80 -29.13 14.54
CA SER A 116 17.79 -29.82 13.72
C SER A 116 17.20 -30.45 12.44
N ILE A 117 18.09 -30.80 11.50
CA ILE A 117 17.85 -31.84 10.51
C ILE A 117 18.81 -32.99 10.86
N LEU A 118 18.29 -34.06 11.44
CA LEU A 118 19.11 -35.21 11.81
C LEU A 118 19.08 -36.25 10.70
N ARG A 119 20.19 -36.44 9.99
CA ARG A 119 20.34 -37.46 8.93
C ARG A 119 19.29 -37.38 7.82
N GLY A 120 18.75 -36.19 7.54
CA GLY A 120 17.71 -35.97 6.53
C GLY A 120 16.30 -35.89 7.11
N GLU A 121 16.07 -36.34 8.34
CA GLU A 121 14.76 -36.18 9.00
C GLU A 121 14.54 -34.71 9.40
N LEU A 122 13.39 -34.16 9.02
CA LEU A 122 12.97 -32.82 9.42
C LEU A 122 12.33 -32.92 10.81
N GLU A 123 13.02 -32.37 11.81
CA GLU A 123 12.54 -32.42 13.19
C GLU A 123 11.34 -31.50 13.44
N GLY A 124 10.30 -32.05 14.06
CA GLY A 124 9.09 -31.32 14.44
C GLY A 124 7.86 -31.72 13.63
N GLU A 125 6.80 -30.92 13.76
CA GLU A 125 5.55 -31.10 13.04
C GLU A 125 5.38 -30.01 12.00
N PHE A 126 4.73 -30.37 10.90
CA PHE A 126 4.54 -29.50 9.76
C PHE A 126 3.12 -29.57 9.22
N VAL A 127 2.72 -28.50 8.55
CA VAL A 127 1.45 -28.38 7.81
C VAL A 127 1.74 -27.75 6.44
N TYR A 128 0.88 -28.01 5.45
CA TYR A 128 0.97 -27.33 4.17
C TYR A 128 0.32 -25.95 4.24
N ALA A 129 1.03 -24.92 3.78
CA ALA A 129 0.51 -23.56 3.68
C ALA A 129 0.80 -22.96 2.30
N TRP A 130 0.16 -21.85 1.96
CA TRP A 130 0.35 -21.17 0.68
C TRP A 130 0.76 -19.71 0.87
N THR A 131 1.82 -19.32 0.17
CA THR A 131 2.33 -17.95 0.11
C THR A 131 2.57 -17.56 -1.34
N GLY A 132 2.06 -16.40 -1.77
CA GLY A 132 2.23 -15.93 -3.17
C GLY A 132 1.73 -16.90 -4.25
N GLY A 133 0.84 -17.85 -3.90
CA GLY A 133 0.34 -18.88 -4.81
C GLY A 133 1.17 -20.17 -4.84
N SER A 134 2.30 -20.25 -4.16
CA SER A 134 3.11 -21.48 -4.03
C SER A 134 2.84 -22.17 -2.69
N SER A 135 2.83 -23.50 -2.70
CA SER A 135 2.76 -24.30 -1.47
C SER A 135 4.11 -24.28 -0.77
N ILE A 136 4.06 -24.26 0.56
CA ILE A 136 5.20 -24.39 1.46
C ILE A 136 4.87 -25.41 2.54
N LEU A 137 5.90 -26.08 3.05
CA LEU A 137 5.84 -26.85 4.27
C LEU A 137 6.16 -25.92 5.43
N LEU A 138 5.17 -25.66 6.29
CA LEU A 138 5.23 -24.69 7.37
C LEU A 138 5.43 -25.41 8.72
N PRO A 139 6.55 -25.17 9.43
CA PRO A 139 6.78 -25.72 10.77
C PRO A 139 5.79 -25.15 11.78
N VAL A 140 5.25 -25.98 12.68
CA VAL A 140 4.34 -25.52 13.75
C VAL A 140 5.01 -24.57 14.74
N ASN A 141 6.34 -24.63 14.85
CA ASN A 141 7.11 -23.75 15.72
C ASN A 141 7.33 -22.34 15.14
N SER A 142 7.00 -22.12 13.86
CA SER A 142 7.15 -20.83 13.20
C SER A 142 6.29 -19.73 13.87
N PRO A 143 6.77 -18.48 13.89
CA PRO A 143 5.97 -17.33 14.33
C PRO A 143 4.64 -17.20 13.57
N GLU A 144 4.65 -17.48 12.27
CA GLU A 144 3.51 -17.41 11.37
C GLU A 144 2.44 -18.43 11.73
N TYR A 145 2.81 -19.70 11.94
CA TYR A 145 1.87 -20.73 12.37
C TYR A 145 1.25 -20.38 13.74
N LYS A 146 2.06 -19.99 14.72
CA LYS A 146 1.58 -19.59 16.06
C LYS A 146 0.61 -18.43 15.98
N THR A 147 0.88 -17.45 15.12
CA THR A 147 0.00 -16.30 14.89
C THR A 147 -1.32 -16.73 14.26
N LEU A 148 -1.29 -17.57 13.23
CA LEU A 148 -2.49 -18.10 12.57
C LEU A 148 -3.36 -18.91 13.54
N MET A 149 -2.75 -19.72 14.40
CA MET A 149 -3.48 -20.50 15.40
C MET A 149 -4.13 -19.62 16.47
N LYS A 150 -3.41 -18.59 16.98
CA LYS A 150 -3.99 -17.60 17.89
C LYS A 150 -5.19 -16.89 17.26
N ILE A 151 -5.07 -16.50 16.00
CA ILE A 151 -6.15 -15.87 15.24
C ILE A 151 -7.35 -16.81 15.09
N SER A 152 -7.12 -18.08 14.74
CA SER A 152 -8.20 -19.07 14.60
C SER A 152 -8.95 -19.28 15.92
N GLN A 153 -8.21 -19.48 17.01
CA GLN A 153 -8.77 -19.64 18.36
C GLN A 153 -9.58 -18.41 18.79
N LEU A 154 -9.08 -17.21 18.52
CA LEU A 154 -9.80 -15.97 18.84
C LEU A 154 -11.09 -15.83 18.03
N LYS A 155 -11.08 -16.19 16.73
CA LYS A 155 -12.30 -16.19 15.90
C LYS A 155 -13.34 -17.20 16.41
N GLU A 156 -12.90 -18.40 16.77
CA GLU A 156 -13.80 -19.43 17.32
C GLU A 156 -14.40 -19.01 18.66
N ARG A 157 -13.62 -18.36 19.52
CA ARG A 157 -14.05 -17.94 20.86
C ARG A 157 -14.93 -16.69 20.86
N ASN A 158 -14.52 -15.66 20.11
CA ASN A 158 -15.14 -14.33 20.19
C ASN A 158 -16.17 -14.08 19.07
N GLY A 159 -16.28 -14.98 18.09
CA GLY A 159 -17.07 -14.72 16.88
C GLY A 159 -16.42 -13.68 15.95
N SER A 160 -17.18 -13.15 15.00
CA SER A 160 -16.77 -12.00 14.19
C SER A 160 -17.26 -10.72 14.85
N VAL A 161 -16.38 -9.71 14.96
CA VAL A 161 -16.79 -8.35 15.39
C VAL A 161 -17.76 -7.79 14.37
N GLU A 162 -18.97 -7.45 14.81
CA GLU A 162 -20.00 -6.85 13.98
C GLU A 162 -19.89 -5.32 13.99
N GLN A 163 -20.68 -4.68 13.14
CA GLN A 163 -20.70 -3.21 13.05
C GLN A 163 -21.16 -2.56 14.37
N ASP A 164 -22.15 -3.16 15.02
CA ASP A 164 -22.76 -2.61 16.23
C ASP A 164 -21.86 -2.76 17.47
N ASP A 165 -20.82 -3.60 17.38
CA ASP A 165 -19.81 -3.78 18.43
C ASP A 165 -18.69 -2.73 18.39
N LEU A 166 -18.69 -1.87 17.36
CA LEU A 166 -17.64 -0.88 17.17
C LEU A 166 -17.81 0.33 18.08
N LYS A 167 -16.80 0.57 18.92
CA LYS A 167 -16.71 1.69 19.84
C LYS A 167 -15.57 2.61 19.42
N VAL A 168 -15.88 3.90 19.26
CA VAL A 168 -14.88 4.91 18.88
C VAL A 168 -13.79 4.97 19.95
N GLY A 169 -12.54 4.90 19.51
CA GLY A 169 -11.37 4.89 20.37
C GLY A 169 -10.89 3.52 20.79
N SER A 170 -11.69 2.47 20.61
CA SER A 170 -11.30 1.10 20.96
C SER A 170 -10.36 0.49 19.93
N SER A 171 -9.52 -0.44 20.39
CA SER A 171 -8.51 -1.13 19.58
C SER A 171 -8.99 -2.52 19.18
N TYR A 172 -8.82 -2.87 17.91
CA TYR A 172 -9.29 -4.13 17.33
C TYR A 172 -8.17 -4.90 16.66
N LEU A 173 -8.14 -6.21 16.88
CA LEU A 173 -7.23 -7.13 16.19
C LEU A 173 -7.80 -7.51 14.83
N THR A 174 -6.98 -7.44 13.79
CA THR A 174 -7.39 -7.79 12.43
C THR A 174 -6.97 -9.19 12.02
N VAL A 175 -7.58 -9.69 10.94
CA VAL A 175 -7.20 -10.97 10.30
C VAL A 175 -5.76 -11.02 9.78
N THR A 176 -5.08 -9.88 9.69
CA THR A 176 -3.66 -9.78 9.32
C THR A 176 -2.75 -9.59 10.53
N ASN A 177 -3.25 -9.79 11.75
CA ASN A 177 -2.52 -9.56 13.01
C ASN A 177 -2.04 -8.11 13.19
N GLU A 178 -2.80 -7.14 12.66
CA GLU A 178 -2.58 -5.71 12.92
C GLU A 178 -3.56 -5.23 14.00
N THR A 179 -3.17 -4.20 14.72
CA THR A 179 -4.06 -3.47 15.64
C THR A 179 -4.57 -2.22 14.97
N TRP A 180 -5.89 -2.07 14.89
CA TRP A 180 -6.55 -0.88 14.33
C TRP A 180 -7.36 -0.17 15.42
N VAL A 181 -7.24 1.15 15.51
CA VAL A 181 -8.07 2.00 16.37
C VAL A 181 -9.26 2.48 15.56
N TYR A 182 -10.48 2.24 16.03
CA TYR A 182 -11.69 2.67 15.33
C TYR A 182 -12.01 4.15 15.60
N LEU A 183 -12.25 4.93 14.54
CA LEU A 183 -12.48 6.38 14.64
C LEU A 183 -13.93 6.77 14.38
N GLY A 184 -14.72 5.92 13.73
CA GLY A 184 -16.13 6.17 13.44
C GLY A 184 -16.54 5.82 12.00
N CYS A 185 -17.82 6.05 11.69
CA CYS A 185 -18.40 5.82 10.37
C CYS A 185 -18.92 7.15 9.79
N PHE A 186 -18.24 7.64 8.76
CA PHE A 186 -18.47 9.00 8.24
C PHE A 186 -18.57 9.01 6.72
N ASP A 187 -19.03 10.14 6.20
CA ASP A 187 -18.97 10.43 4.78
C ASP A 187 -17.50 10.57 4.34
N GLU A 188 -17.19 10.12 3.13
CA GLU A 188 -15.89 10.31 2.50
C GLU A 188 -16.04 11.11 1.21
N TYR A 189 -15.07 11.97 0.92
CA TYR A 189 -15.06 12.83 -0.26
C TYR A 189 -13.91 12.43 -1.18
N ASP A 190 -14.12 12.53 -2.48
CA ASP A 190 -13.07 12.61 -3.48
C ASP A 190 -13.07 14.00 -4.13
N TYR A 191 -12.14 14.24 -5.07
CA TYR A 191 -11.99 15.55 -5.69
C TYR A 191 -11.78 15.45 -7.19
N GLU A 192 -12.51 16.30 -7.90
CA GLU A 192 -12.30 16.57 -9.31
C GLU A 192 -11.65 17.93 -9.52
N TYR A 193 -10.79 18.03 -10.54
CA TYR A 193 -10.15 19.29 -10.90
C TYR A 193 -10.98 20.04 -11.94
N GLU A 194 -11.52 21.20 -11.55
CA GLU A 194 -12.25 22.08 -12.45
C GLU A 194 -11.27 22.96 -13.24
N SER A 195 -11.12 22.68 -14.54
CA SER A 195 -10.13 23.33 -15.40
C SER A 195 -10.34 24.84 -15.59
N ILE A 196 -11.58 25.33 -15.52
CA ILE A 196 -11.93 26.74 -15.75
C ILE A 196 -11.53 27.61 -14.55
N SER A 197 -11.84 27.16 -13.33
CA SER A 197 -11.55 27.92 -12.10
C SER A 197 -10.22 27.53 -11.47
N GLY A 198 -9.64 26.39 -11.85
CA GLY A 198 -8.45 25.80 -11.22
C GLY A 198 -8.70 25.26 -9.81
N ARG A 199 -9.97 24.98 -9.46
CA ARG A 199 -10.38 24.55 -8.11
C ARG A 199 -10.57 23.04 -8.03
N LEU A 200 -10.30 22.49 -6.85
CA LEU A 200 -10.66 21.12 -6.50
C LEU A 200 -12.10 21.12 -5.99
N ILE A 201 -13.00 20.46 -6.71
CA ILE A 201 -14.41 20.34 -6.36
C ILE A 201 -14.60 19.02 -5.60
N PRO A 202 -15.10 19.06 -4.36
CA PRO A 202 -15.33 17.84 -3.60
C PRO A 202 -16.55 17.10 -4.13
N ASN A 203 -16.44 15.80 -4.40
CA ASN A 203 -17.61 14.94 -4.57
C ASN A 203 -17.74 14.00 -3.37
N LYS A 204 -18.95 13.97 -2.83
CA LYS A 204 -19.29 13.08 -1.72
C LYS A 204 -19.52 11.68 -2.27
N LYS A 205 -18.88 10.66 -1.68
CA LYS A 205 -19.18 9.26 -1.99
C LYS A 205 -20.55 8.86 -1.46
N ASP A 206 -21.24 7.97 -2.19
CA ASP A 206 -22.60 7.54 -1.86
C ASP A 206 -22.67 6.80 -0.51
N GLU A 207 -21.67 5.98 -0.22
CA GLU A 207 -21.61 5.16 0.99
C GLU A 207 -20.64 5.73 2.01
N LYS A 208 -21.09 5.77 3.27
CA LYS A 208 -20.21 6.02 4.40
C LYS A 208 -19.10 4.97 4.50
N LYS A 209 -17.97 5.38 5.07
CA LYS A 209 -16.82 4.53 5.30
C LYS A 209 -16.47 4.46 6.78
N TYR A 210 -15.91 3.33 7.17
CA TYR A 210 -15.37 3.12 8.50
C TYR A 210 -13.93 3.64 8.54
N TYR A 211 -13.68 4.63 9.39
CA TYR A 211 -12.36 5.20 9.57
C TYR A 211 -11.63 4.45 10.67
N PHE A 212 -10.39 4.09 10.37
CA PHE A 212 -9.48 3.44 11.30
C PHE A 212 -8.12 4.14 11.26
N ALA A 213 -7.38 4.00 12.34
CA ALA A 213 -5.97 4.36 12.40
C ALA A 213 -5.11 3.16 12.74
N LYS A 214 -3.91 3.09 12.18
CA LYS A 214 -2.90 2.11 12.56
C LYS A 214 -1.52 2.72 12.59
N GLN A 215 -0.67 2.16 13.42
CA GLN A 215 0.74 2.53 13.51
C GLN A 215 1.59 1.43 12.87
N MET A 216 2.62 1.80 12.11
CA MET A 216 3.51 0.82 11.47
C MET A 216 4.63 0.34 12.42
N ALA A 217 5.05 1.22 13.32
CA ALA A 217 5.99 0.96 14.41
C ALA A 217 5.73 1.99 15.52
N GLU A 218 6.13 1.70 16.77
CA GLU A 218 5.83 2.54 17.95
C GLU A 218 6.31 4.01 17.83
N THR A 219 7.32 4.27 17.01
CA THR A 219 7.89 5.61 16.80
C THR A 219 7.29 6.35 15.60
N GLU A 220 6.47 5.69 14.79
CA GLU A 220 5.92 6.24 13.55
C GLU A 220 4.56 6.89 13.82
N PRO A 221 4.14 7.92 13.05
CA PRO A 221 2.81 8.48 13.21
C PRO A 221 1.72 7.47 12.84
N PHE A 222 0.52 7.70 13.36
CA PHE A 222 -0.66 6.95 12.95
C PHE A 222 -1.01 7.27 11.50
N VAL A 223 -1.31 6.22 10.74
CA VAL A 223 -1.85 6.32 9.39
C VAL A 223 -3.36 6.07 9.46
N ILE A 224 -4.13 7.06 9.03
CA ILE A 224 -5.59 6.98 8.93
C ILE A 224 -5.98 6.40 7.57
N PHE A 225 -6.92 5.47 7.57
CA PHE A 225 -7.44 4.84 6.37
C PHE A 225 -8.91 4.46 6.54
N THR A 226 -9.56 4.16 5.42
CA THR A 226 -10.99 3.85 5.36
C THR A 226 -11.23 2.42 4.89
N VAL A 227 -12.30 1.83 5.40
CA VAL A 227 -12.78 0.51 5.01
C VAL A 227 -14.25 0.61 4.60
N GLY A 228 -14.62 -0.03 3.48
CA GLY A 228 -16.03 -0.08 3.03
C GLY A 228 -16.87 -1.15 3.73
N VAL A 229 -16.27 -2.28 4.11
CA VAL A 229 -16.97 -3.40 4.74
C VAL A 229 -16.12 -3.97 5.89
N ILE A 230 -16.67 -4.00 7.10
CA ILE A 230 -15.99 -4.52 8.30
C ILE A 230 -15.96 -6.06 8.32
N TYR A 231 -17.02 -6.68 7.79
CA TYR A 231 -17.18 -8.13 7.84
C TYR A 231 -15.93 -8.84 7.31
N LYS A 232 -15.36 -9.73 8.15
CA LYS A 232 -14.11 -10.50 7.93
C LYS A 232 -12.79 -9.74 8.04
N GLN A 233 -12.79 -8.47 8.48
CA GLN A 233 -11.54 -7.72 8.69
C GLN A 233 -11.07 -7.78 10.14
N LEU A 234 -12.01 -7.72 11.08
CA LEU A 234 -11.75 -7.70 12.52
C LEU A 234 -12.03 -9.07 13.15
N ILE A 235 -11.22 -9.45 14.14
CA ILE A 235 -11.33 -10.70 14.90
C ILE A 235 -11.91 -10.44 16.28
N ALA A 236 -11.37 -9.43 16.98
CA ALA A 236 -11.70 -9.19 18.37
C ALA A 236 -11.43 -7.74 18.74
N CYS A 237 -12.19 -7.23 19.71
CA CYS A 237 -11.78 -6.06 20.47
C CYS A 237 -10.65 -6.47 21.43
N LEU A 238 -9.52 -5.76 21.37
CA LEU A 238 -8.38 -5.97 22.25
C LEU A 238 -8.50 -5.12 23.52
N ASP A 239 -8.97 -3.90 23.33
CA ASP A 239 -9.12 -2.91 24.38
C ASP A 239 -10.35 -2.03 24.07
N GLU A 240 -11.30 -2.06 25.00
CA GLU A 240 -12.52 -1.25 24.91
C GLU A 240 -12.30 0.16 25.46
N GLU A 241 -11.20 0.42 26.17
CA GLU A 241 -10.88 1.75 26.67
C GLU A 241 -10.50 2.70 25.53
N LEU A 242 -10.66 4.00 25.80
CA LEU A 242 -10.29 5.04 24.85
C LEU A 242 -8.78 5.04 24.68
N HIS A 243 -8.31 4.83 23.44
CA HIS A 243 -6.90 4.88 23.12
C HIS A 243 -6.27 6.22 23.56
N VAL A 244 -5.10 6.15 24.20
CA VAL A 244 -4.44 7.32 24.81
C VAL A 244 -4.14 8.45 23.79
N GLU A 245 -3.78 8.08 22.56
CA GLU A 245 -3.53 9.03 21.46
C GLU A 245 -4.78 9.40 20.66
N LEU A 246 -5.99 8.97 21.07
CA LEU A 246 -7.22 9.16 20.27
C LEU A 246 -7.43 10.61 19.89
N LYS A 247 -7.18 11.54 20.81
CA LYS A 247 -7.35 12.98 20.55
C LYS A 247 -6.46 13.45 19.40
N ASN A 248 -5.17 13.09 19.42
CA ASN A 248 -4.22 13.46 18.39
C ASN A 248 -4.60 12.84 17.04
N ILE A 249 -5.06 11.58 17.04
CA ILE A 249 -5.53 10.89 15.84
C ILE A 249 -6.77 11.58 15.25
N LEU A 250 -7.72 11.99 16.09
CA LEU A 250 -8.93 12.70 15.65
C LEU A 250 -8.60 14.11 15.12
N ASP A 251 -7.64 14.82 15.73
CA ASP A 251 -7.18 16.11 15.23
C ASP A 251 -6.58 16.00 13.81
N GLU A 252 -5.85 14.91 13.51
CA GLU A 252 -5.35 14.61 12.17
C GLU A 252 -6.49 14.24 11.19
N LEU A 253 -7.46 13.44 11.65
CA LEU A 253 -8.65 13.11 10.85
C LEU A 253 -9.41 14.38 10.45
N GLU A 254 -9.61 15.30 11.38
CA GLU A 254 -10.32 16.56 11.15
C GLU A 254 -9.61 17.50 10.16
N ARG A 255 -8.31 17.34 9.95
CA ARG A 255 -7.53 18.09 8.95
C ARG A 255 -7.50 17.43 7.58
N ASN A 256 -8.08 16.23 7.45
CA ASN A 256 -8.07 15.49 6.20
C ASN A 256 -9.19 15.98 5.25
N PRO A 257 -8.87 16.45 4.02
CA PRO A 257 -9.86 16.88 3.04
C PRO A 257 -10.83 15.77 2.60
N MET A 258 -10.42 14.50 2.67
CA MET A 258 -11.31 13.37 2.37
C MET A 258 -12.36 13.13 3.45
N TYR A 259 -12.14 13.62 4.67
CA TYR A 259 -13.09 13.53 5.80
C TYR A 259 -14.00 14.76 5.87
N SER A 260 -13.40 15.95 5.82
CA SER A 260 -14.13 17.22 5.77
C SER A 260 -13.70 17.95 4.51
N PRO A 261 -14.61 18.21 3.54
CA PRO A 261 -14.22 18.73 2.24
C PRO A 261 -13.74 20.19 2.32
N ILE A 262 -13.02 20.62 1.28
CA ILE A 262 -12.55 22.01 1.15
C ILE A 262 -13.75 22.92 0.91
N ASP A 263 -13.82 24.02 1.65
CA ASP A 263 -14.86 25.03 1.53
C ASP A 263 -14.27 26.30 0.91
N HIS A 264 -14.35 26.40 -0.42
CA HIS A 264 -13.87 27.57 -1.16
C HIS A 264 -14.62 28.87 -0.83
N SER A 265 -15.77 28.80 -0.16
CA SER A 265 -16.48 30.01 0.30
C SER A 265 -15.85 30.64 1.53
N LYS A 266 -15.01 29.88 2.26
CA LYS A 266 -14.27 30.32 3.44
C LYS A 266 -12.82 30.69 3.13
N THR A 267 -12.42 30.72 1.87
CA THR A 267 -11.08 31.12 1.46
C THR A 267 -10.79 32.55 1.90
N ILE A 268 -9.65 32.75 2.57
CA ILE A 268 -9.18 34.06 3.03
C ILE A 268 -7.92 34.42 2.23
N HIS A 269 -7.82 35.68 1.81
CA HIS A 269 -6.63 36.24 1.17
C HIS A 269 -6.05 37.34 2.04
N GLU A 270 -4.78 37.20 2.43
CA GLU A 270 -4.06 38.20 3.23
C GLU A 270 -2.79 38.66 2.51
N PRO A 271 -2.34 39.92 2.67
CA PRO A 271 -1.09 40.36 2.09
C PRO A 271 0.09 39.55 2.63
N MET A 272 0.90 38.99 1.73
CA MET A 272 2.15 38.33 2.10
C MET A 272 3.18 39.38 2.52
N SER A 273 3.98 39.10 3.54
CA SER A 273 5.10 39.98 3.93
C SER A 273 6.28 39.85 2.96
N LEU A 274 7.10 40.89 2.85
CA LEU A 274 8.31 40.84 2.03
C LEU A 274 9.26 39.72 2.52
N GLU A 275 9.42 39.58 3.83
CA GLU A 275 10.27 38.53 4.42
C GLU A 275 9.78 37.13 4.04
N HIS A 276 8.48 36.88 4.13
CA HIS A 276 7.90 35.60 3.73
C HIS A 276 8.11 35.36 2.23
N PHE A 277 7.81 36.34 1.37
CA PHE A 277 8.03 36.24 -0.06
C PHE A 277 9.48 35.89 -0.42
N LEU A 278 10.45 36.58 0.19
CA LEU A 278 11.87 36.32 -0.02
C LEU A 278 12.25 34.92 0.47
N ASN A 279 11.69 34.47 1.61
CA ASN A 279 11.95 33.14 2.15
C ASN A 279 11.47 32.02 1.22
N GLU A 280 10.29 32.14 0.61
CA GLU A 280 9.81 31.15 -0.39
C GLU A 280 10.72 31.09 -1.62
N MET A 281 11.30 32.24 -2.01
CA MET A 281 12.22 32.34 -3.14
C MET A 281 13.65 31.87 -2.83
N THR A 282 13.98 31.52 -1.58
CA THR A 282 15.34 31.03 -1.20
C THR A 282 15.71 29.72 -1.88
N ASN A 283 14.71 28.87 -2.15
CA ASN A 283 14.86 27.67 -2.95
C ASN A 283 14.80 28.07 -4.42
N HIS A 284 15.95 28.42 -4.98
CA HIS A 284 16.07 28.85 -6.37
C HIS A 284 15.23 27.98 -7.33
N GLY A 285 14.37 28.62 -8.11
CA GLY A 285 13.47 27.94 -9.04
C GLY A 285 12.32 28.84 -9.51
N GLU A 286 11.31 28.22 -10.10
CA GLU A 286 10.06 28.86 -10.50
C GLU A 286 9.00 28.63 -9.41
N HIS A 287 8.35 29.70 -8.95
CA HIS A 287 7.29 29.67 -7.94
C HIS A 287 6.05 30.41 -8.45
N ASN A 288 4.86 29.95 -8.06
CA ASN A 288 3.62 30.65 -8.42
C ASN A 288 3.15 31.49 -7.24
N PHE A 289 2.80 32.75 -7.50
CA PHE A 289 2.23 33.66 -6.52
C PHE A 289 0.91 34.26 -7.02
N LEU A 290 -0.11 34.26 -6.17
CA LEU A 290 -1.33 35.02 -6.27
C LEU A 290 -1.01 36.49 -6.02
N ALA A 291 -1.13 37.30 -7.07
CA ALA A 291 -0.97 38.74 -6.95
C ALA A 291 -2.26 39.40 -6.43
N SER A 292 -2.13 40.64 -5.95
CA SER A 292 -3.24 41.47 -5.46
C SER A 292 -4.38 41.75 -6.48
N ASN A 293 -4.20 41.38 -7.75
CA ASN A 293 -5.28 41.43 -8.76
C ASN A 293 -6.07 40.11 -8.88
N GLY A 294 -5.81 39.14 -8.01
CA GLY A 294 -6.46 37.83 -8.00
C GLY A 294 -5.96 36.84 -9.05
N LYS A 295 -4.88 37.16 -9.79
CA LYS A 295 -4.27 36.25 -10.78
C LYS A 295 -2.98 35.65 -10.25
N LYS A 296 -2.69 34.43 -10.69
CA LYS A 296 -1.41 33.74 -10.40
C LYS A 296 -0.36 34.13 -11.43
N TYR A 297 0.83 34.45 -10.94
CA TYR A 297 2.01 34.78 -11.72
C TYR A 297 3.12 33.82 -11.34
N LYS A 298 3.78 33.26 -12.35
CA LYS A 298 5.00 32.50 -12.15
C LYS A 298 6.17 33.46 -12.01
N VAL A 299 6.91 33.40 -10.91
CA VAL A 299 8.12 34.17 -10.63
C VAL A 299 9.31 33.22 -10.73
N GLU A 300 10.38 33.67 -11.40
CA GLU A 300 11.57 32.87 -11.66
C GLU A 300 12.84 33.64 -11.32
N ILE A 301 13.83 32.92 -10.79
CA ILE A 301 15.22 33.39 -10.68
C ILE A 301 16.07 32.56 -11.64
N ASN A 302 16.55 33.19 -12.71
CA ASN A 302 17.32 32.50 -13.75
C ASN A 302 18.80 32.41 -13.37
N LYS A 303 19.28 31.21 -13.08
CA LYS A 303 20.68 30.96 -12.70
C LYS A 303 21.69 31.08 -13.84
N PHE A 304 21.25 30.93 -15.08
CA PHE A 304 22.16 30.93 -16.24
C PHE A 304 22.51 32.34 -16.71
N TYR A 305 21.72 33.34 -16.31
CA TYR A 305 21.89 34.74 -16.67
C TYR A 305 21.92 35.60 -15.41
N HIS A 306 23.03 35.58 -14.68
CA HIS A 306 23.31 36.51 -13.57
C HIS A 306 22.23 36.62 -12.46
N ASN A 307 21.46 35.56 -12.20
CA ASN A 307 20.33 35.58 -11.25
C ASN A 307 19.25 36.61 -11.63
N GLU A 308 19.02 36.83 -12.92
CA GLU A 308 17.93 37.67 -13.40
C GLU A 308 16.59 37.22 -12.82
N VAL A 309 15.85 38.20 -12.28
CA VAL A 309 14.54 38.00 -11.68
C VAL A 309 13.48 38.40 -12.69
N SER A 310 12.48 37.54 -12.89
CA SER A 310 11.35 37.88 -13.75
C SER A 310 10.05 37.22 -13.29
N PHE A 311 8.94 37.70 -13.82
CA PHE A 311 7.66 37.02 -13.69
C PHE A 311 6.92 36.94 -15.03
N MET A 312 6.20 35.83 -15.24
CA MET A 312 5.43 35.59 -16.45
C MET A 312 4.11 36.35 -16.37
N GLY A 313 4.02 37.44 -17.12
CA GLY A 313 2.85 38.30 -17.19
C GLY A 313 1.74 37.77 -18.09
N GLU A 314 0.69 38.59 -18.27
CA GLU A 314 -0.50 38.21 -19.03
C GLU A 314 -0.18 37.91 -20.49
N ALA A 315 -0.73 36.80 -21.02
CA ALA A 315 -0.50 36.40 -22.40
C ALA A 315 -1.19 37.34 -23.38
N LYS A 316 -0.48 37.76 -24.43
CA LYS A 316 -1.04 38.46 -25.58
C LYS A 316 -1.20 37.50 -26.75
N GLU A 317 -2.24 37.72 -27.54
CA GLU A 317 -2.41 37.05 -28.81
C GLU A 317 -1.48 37.69 -29.84
N GLU A 318 -0.56 36.90 -30.37
CA GLU A 318 0.34 37.28 -31.44
C GLU A 318 0.04 36.44 -32.67
N GLN A 319 -0.08 37.11 -33.82
CA GLN A 319 -0.28 36.47 -35.11
C GLN A 319 1.07 36.30 -35.80
N HIS A 320 1.35 35.09 -36.28
CA HIS A 320 2.55 34.80 -37.06
C HIS A 320 2.17 34.09 -38.36
N ILE A 321 2.88 34.44 -39.42
CA ILE A 321 2.74 33.79 -40.73
C ILE A 321 3.60 32.53 -40.71
N GLY A 322 2.96 31.36 -40.79
CA GLY A 322 3.65 30.08 -40.85
C GLY A 322 4.36 29.85 -42.19
N LEU A 323 5.22 28.83 -42.24
CA LEU A 323 6.09 28.49 -43.39
C LEU A 323 5.34 28.27 -44.74
N PHE A 324 4.01 28.11 -44.69
CA PHE A 324 3.14 27.93 -45.87
C PHE A 324 2.11 29.06 -46.05
N GLY A 325 2.31 30.23 -45.44
CA GLY A 325 1.43 31.40 -45.59
C GLY A 325 0.16 31.40 -44.73
N PHE A 326 -0.05 30.37 -43.91
CA PHE A 326 -1.18 30.34 -42.97
C PHE A 326 -0.90 31.23 -41.75
N VAL A 327 -1.85 32.10 -41.40
CA VAL A 327 -1.81 32.87 -40.15
C VAL A 327 -2.15 31.96 -38.98
N ARG A 328 -1.23 31.84 -38.02
CA ARG A 328 -1.47 31.19 -36.72
C ARG A 328 -1.52 32.25 -35.64
N THR A 329 -2.50 32.13 -34.74
CA THR A 329 -2.58 32.97 -33.53
C THR A 329 -2.08 32.16 -32.35
N ASN A 330 -1.01 32.62 -31.72
CA ASN A 330 -0.44 32.03 -30.51
C ASN A 330 -0.66 32.97 -29.33
N LYS A 331 -0.87 32.40 -28.14
CA LYS A 331 -0.82 33.17 -26.89
C LYS A 331 0.60 33.15 -26.36
N VAL A 332 1.25 34.30 -26.30
CA VAL A 332 2.62 34.46 -25.82
C VAL A 332 2.59 35.21 -24.49
N SER A 333 3.04 34.57 -23.41
CA SER A 333 3.18 35.20 -22.09
C SER A 333 4.18 36.35 -22.16
N GLN A 334 3.77 37.53 -21.72
CA GLN A 334 4.62 38.72 -21.76
C GLN A 334 5.39 38.82 -20.45
N ILE A 335 6.71 38.69 -20.50
CA ILE A 335 7.58 38.78 -19.32
C ILE A 335 7.44 40.17 -18.65
N ASN A 336 7.44 40.17 -17.32
CA ASN A 336 7.36 41.35 -16.44
C ASN A 336 6.16 42.25 -16.74
N THR A 337 5.04 41.68 -17.16
CA THR A 337 3.83 42.44 -17.49
C THR A 337 2.73 42.22 -16.47
N TYR A 338 2.29 43.29 -15.81
CA TYR A 338 1.24 43.26 -14.80
C TYR A 338 0.17 44.31 -15.14
N LYS A 339 -1.11 43.89 -15.16
CA LYS A 339 -2.26 44.73 -15.57
C LYS A 339 -2.03 45.46 -16.91
N GLY A 340 -1.38 44.79 -17.86
CA GLY A 340 -1.10 45.32 -19.21
C GLY A 340 0.11 46.26 -19.33
N VAL A 341 0.81 46.54 -18.23
CA VAL A 341 2.01 47.41 -18.20
C VAL A 341 3.25 46.55 -18.04
N LYS A 342 4.30 46.83 -18.84
CA LYS A 342 5.61 46.19 -18.72
C LYS A 342 6.46 46.93 -17.70
N TYR A 343 7.07 46.19 -16.79
CA TYR A 343 7.93 46.70 -15.74
C TYR A 343 9.38 46.31 -16.01
N ASP A 344 10.29 47.18 -15.58
CA ASP A 344 11.70 46.83 -15.41
C ASP A 344 11.86 46.17 -14.04
N VAL A 345 12.44 44.97 -14.01
CA VAL A 345 12.53 44.13 -12.80
C VAL A 345 13.97 43.71 -12.66
N ASN A 346 14.61 44.14 -11.56
CA ASN A 346 16.01 43.83 -11.29
C ASN A 346 16.17 43.00 -10.01
N THR A 347 15.18 43.06 -9.10
CA THR A 347 15.23 42.43 -7.78
C THR A 347 13.92 41.70 -7.45
N LEU A 348 13.96 40.84 -6.42
CA LEU A 348 12.75 40.21 -5.89
C LEU A 348 11.83 41.24 -5.20
N GLU A 349 12.41 42.27 -4.59
CA GLU A 349 11.70 43.41 -4.01
C GLU A 349 10.87 44.15 -5.07
N ASP A 350 11.41 44.32 -6.29
CA ASP A 350 10.66 44.91 -7.41
C ASP A 350 9.42 44.05 -7.71
N VAL A 351 9.59 42.73 -7.83
CA VAL A 351 8.47 41.79 -8.07
C VAL A 351 7.43 41.87 -6.95
N TYR A 352 7.87 41.88 -5.69
CA TYR A 352 7.00 42.00 -4.53
C TYR A 352 6.16 43.29 -4.57
N HIS A 353 6.78 44.43 -4.89
CA HIS A 353 6.07 45.70 -4.98
C HIS A 353 5.12 45.80 -6.17
N ILE A 354 5.44 45.13 -7.28
CA ILE A 354 4.60 45.08 -8.48
C ILE A 354 3.39 44.17 -8.26
N LEU A 355 3.63 42.91 -7.87
CA LEU A 355 2.57 41.90 -7.75
C LEU A 355 1.75 42.09 -6.47
N LYS A 356 2.40 42.54 -5.39
CA LYS A 356 1.85 42.55 -4.02
C LYS A 356 1.25 41.18 -3.70
N PRO A 357 2.11 40.15 -3.53
CA PRO A 357 1.66 38.78 -3.37
C PRO A 357 0.73 38.64 -2.16
N MET A 358 -0.21 37.71 -2.28
CA MET A 358 -1.24 37.42 -1.30
C MET A 358 -1.09 35.96 -0.87
N VAL A 359 -1.26 35.68 0.41
CA VAL A 359 -1.40 34.33 0.92
C VAL A 359 -2.87 33.92 0.85
N GLU A 360 -3.13 32.74 0.30
CA GLU A 360 -4.45 32.12 0.23
C GLU A 360 -4.58 31.00 1.28
N TYR A 361 -5.45 31.22 2.27
CA TYR A 361 -5.78 30.23 3.29
C TYR A 361 -7.04 29.47 2.90
N LEU A 362 -6.89 28.17 2.62
CA LEU A 362 -8.02 27.28 2.32
C LEU A 362 -8.48 26.58 3.60
N TYR A 363 -9.76 26.68 3.90
CA TYR A 363 -10.39 26.04 5.05
C TYR A 363 -11.25 24.86 4.63
N LEU A 364 -11.34 23.88 5.51
CA LEU A 364 -12.28 22.78 5.38
C LEU A 364 -13.66 23.20 5.89
N LYS A 365 -14.69 22.44 5.53
CA LYS A 365 -16.08 22.69 5.95
C LYS A 365 -16.23 22.75 7.47
N ASN A 366 -15.49 21.92 8.20
CA ASN A 366 -15.42 21.92 9.67
C ASN A 366 -14.63 23.11 10.27
N GLY A 367 -14.05 23.99 9.46
CA GLY A 367 -13.34 25.19 9.88
C GLY A 367 -11.85 25.00 10.18
N LYS A 368 -11.29 23.79 10.04
CA LYS A 368 -9.83 23.59 10.14
C LYS A 368 -9.13 24.16 8.91
N LEU A 369 -7.94 24.74 9.11
CA LEU A 369 -7.07 25.14 8.00
C LEU A 369 -6.57 23.88 7.28
N TYR A 370 -6.78 23.82 5.97
CA TYR A 370 -6.31 22.74 5.11
C TYR A 370 -4.90 23.00 4.60
N VAL A 371 -4.73 24.13 3.92
CA VAL A 371 -3.47 24.48 3.28
C VAL A 371 -3.36 25.99 3.10
N GLU A 372 -2.13 26.46 3.24
CA GLU A 372 -1.68 27.78 2.87
C GLU A 372 -1.09 27.72 1.47
N LYS A 373 -1.57 28.59 0.57
CA LYS A 373 -1.12 28.68 -0.83
C LYS A 373 -0.61 30.08 -1.11
N TYR A 374 0.30 30.15 -2.07
CA TYR A 374 0.96 31.39 -2.44
C TYR A 374 0.53 31.90 -3.80
#